data_AF-A0A2N2ZPB8-F1
#
_entry.id   AF-A0A2N2ZPB8-F1
#
_cell.length_a   1.000
_cell.length_b   1.000
_cell.length_c   1.000
_cell.angle_alpha   90.00
_cell.angle_beta   90.00
_cell.angle_gamma   90.00
#
_symmetry.space_group_name_H-M   'P 1'
#
loop_
_entity.id
_entity.type
_entity.pdbx_description
1 polymer ?
#
loop_
_entity_poly.entity_id
_entity_poly.type
_entity_poly.pdbx_seq_one_letter_code
_entity_poly.pdbx_strand_id
1 'polypeptide(L)' 'MILKKEIETKAEEQNIPKSTIDKDWVLGHFIDAIFSIPECKENLIFKGGTCLRKCYFPNYRFSEDLDFT' A
#
# COMPACT_ATOMS: atom_id res chain seq x y z
N MET A 1 -7.42 -2.33 -12.10
CA MET A 1 -6.00 -2.61 -12.41
C MET A 1 -5.36 -1.29 -12.78
N ILE A 2 -4.25 -0.90 -12.14
CA ILE A 2 -3.53 0.33 -12.49
C ILE A 2 -2.94 0.19 -13.91
N LEU A 3 -3.01 1.26 -14.71
CA LEU A 3 -2.51 1.22 -16.08
C LEU A 3 -0.99 1.31 -16.09
N LYS A 4 -0.34 0.61 -17.03
CA LYS A 4 1.13 0.70 -17.21
C LYS A 4 1.60 2.15 -17.34
N LYS A 5 0.92 2.96 -18.15
CA LYS A 5 1.25 4.39 -18.33
C LYS A 5 1.16 5.16 -17.02
N GLU A 6 0.18 4.86 -16.16
CA GLU A 6 0.02 5.51 -14.87
C GLU A 6 1.15 5.11 -13.89
N ILE A 7 1.56 3.84 -13.88
CA ILE A 7 2.74 3.39 -13.14
C ILE A 7 3.98 4.18 -13.58
N GLU A 8 4.20 4.30 -14.89
CA GLU A 8 5.35 4.99 -15.46
C GLU A 8 5.38 6.47 -15.08
N THR A 9 4.27 7.17 -15.26
CA THR A 9 4.15 8.59 -14.90
C THR A 9 4.38 8.82 -13.40
N LYS A 10 3.73 8.05 -12.52
CA LYS A 10 3.89 8.21 -11.07
C LYS A 10 5.30 7.87 -10.58
N ALA A 11 5.95 6.90 -11.22
CA ALA A 11 7.32 6.51 -10.89
C ALA A 11 8.33 7.59 -11.27
N GLU A 12 8.15 8.22 -12.43
CA GLU A 12 8.97 9.36 -12.88
C GLU A 12 8.77 10.58 -11.99
N GLU A 13 7.52 10.96 -11.69
CA GLU A 13 7.19 12.10 -10.82
C GLU A 13 7.82 11.99 -9.42
N GLN A 14 7.86 10.78 -8.87
CA GLN A 14 8.41 10.50 -7.55
C GLN A 14 9.88 10.06 -7.58
N ASN A 15 10.48 9.93 -8.77
CA ASN A 15 11.83 9.44 -9.00
C ASN A 15 12.14 8.11 -8.27
N ILE A 16 11.27 7.12 -8.47
CA ILE A 16 11.37 5.78 -7.86
C ILE A 16 11.18 4.68 -8.90
N PRO A 17 11.54 3.42 -8.60
CA PRO A 17 11.28 2.30 -9.50
C PRO A 17 9.78 2.11 -9.79
N LYS A 18 9.45 1.77 -11.05
CA LYS A 18 8.09 1.40 -11.48
C LYS A 18 7.48 0.28 -10.61
N SER A 19 8.30 -0.69 -10.22
CA SER A 19 7.89 -1.79 -9.35
C SER A 19 7.44 -1.32 -7.97
N THR A 20 7.99 -0.20 -7.46
CA THR A 20 7.56 0.36 -6.18
C THR A 20 6.14 0.90 -6.25
N ILE A 21 5.76 1.59 -7.34
CA ILE A 21 4.38 2.06 -7.56
C ILE A 21 3.42 0.87 -7.72
N ASP A 22 3.80 -0.12 -8.52
CA ASP A 22 2.98 -1.31 -8.78
C ASP A 22 2.71 -2.10 -7.48
N LYS A 23 3.76 -2.37 -6.69
CA LYS A 23 3.62 -3.03 -5.39
C LYS A 23 2.80 -2.20 -4.41
N ASP A 24 3.04 -0.89 -4.28
CA ASP A 24 2.29 -0.02 -3.38
C ASP A 24 0.79 0.01 -3.74
N TRP A 25 0.45 -0.08 -5.03
CA TRP A 25 -0.92 -0.21 -5.50
C TRP A 25 -1.54 -1.55 -5.06
N VAL A 26 -0.83 -2.67 -5.27
CA VAL A 26 -1.30 -4.01 -4.85
C VAL A 26 -1.49 -4.12 -3.33
N LEU A 27 -0.60 -3.52 -2.53
CA LEU A 27 -0.73 -3.51 -1.07
C LEU A 27 -2.03 -2.87 -0.60
N GLY A 28 -2.48 -1.81 -1.28
CA GLY A 28 -3.78 -1.20 -0.99
C GLY A 28 -4.95 -2.17 -1.19
N HIS A 29 -4.90 -2.97 -2.26
CA HIS A 29 -5.91 -3.99 -2.52
C HIS A 29 -5.86 -5.15 -1.52
N PHE A 30 -4.68 -5.56 -1.07
CA PHE A 30 -4.57 -6.58 -0.02
C PHE A 30 -5.11 -6.08 1.32
N ILE A 31 -4.83 -4.83 1.70
CA ILE A 31 -5.41 -4.24 2.91
C ILE A 31 -6.94 -4.22 2.81
N ASP A 32 -7.50 -3.76 1.68
CA ASP A 32 -8.95 -3.74 1.46
C ASP A 32 -9.55 -5.16 1.55
N ALA A 33 -8.93 -6.14 0.89
CA ALA A 33 -9.38 -7.52 0.92
C ALA A 33 -9.31 -8.14 2.34
N ILE A 34 -8.22 -7.92 3.08
CA ILE A 34 -8.08 -8.41 4.46
C ILE A 34 -9.19 -7.83 5.35
N PHE A 35 -9.43 -6.52 5.29
CA PHE A 35 -10.46 -5.87 6.12
C PHE A 35 -11.89 -6.03 5.60
N SER A 36 -12.07 -6.63 4.41
CA SER A 36 -13.39 -7.05 3.91
C SER A 36 -13.91 -8.31 4.62
N ILE A 37 -13.02 -9.10 5.24
CA ILE A 37 -13.36 -10.29 6.01
C ILE A 37 -13.71 -9.86 7.44
N PRO A 38 -14.94 -10.12 7.94
CA PRO A 38 -15.38 -9.65 9.26
C PRO A 38 -14.45 -10.06 10.41
N GLU A 39 -14.01 -11.32 10.43
CA GLU A 39 -13.15 -11.86 11.47
C GLU A 39 -11.78 -11.16 11.49
N CYS A 40 -11.21 -10.88 10.33
CA CYS A 40 -9.96 -10.12 10.23
C CYS A 40 -10.15 -8.68 10.70
N LYS A 41 -11.27 -8.04 10.33
CA LYS A 41 -11.57 -6.66 10.72
C LYS A 41 -11.77 -6.51 12.23
N GLU A 42 -12.34 -7.50 12.89
CA GLU A 42 -12.56 -7.50 14.34
C GLU A 42 -11.29 -7.79 15.14
N ASN A 43 -10.36 -8.57 14.59
CA ASN A 43 -9.21 -9.10 15.34
C ASN A 43 -7.85 -8.52 14.93
N LEU A 44 -7.72 -7.85 13.79
CA LEU A 44 -6.43 -7.32 13.32
C LEU A 44 -6.35 -5.80 13.46
N ILE A 45 -5.25 -5.34 14.06
CA ILE A 45 -4.87 -3.92 14.07
C ILE A 45 -3.73 -3.70 13.09
N PHE A 46 -3.98 -2.95 12.02
CA PHE A 46 -2.96 -2.62 11.02
C PHE A 46 -1.94 -1.61 11.58
N LYS A 47 -0.65 -1.96 11.49
CA LYS A 47 0.45 -1.16 12.05
C LYS A 47 1.68 -1.18 11.13
N GLY A 48 2.80 -0.65 11.61
CA GLY A 48 4.07 -0.69 10.90
C GLY A 48 4.22 0.37 9.80
N GLY A 49 5.26 0.21 8.96
CA GLY A 49 5.67 1.22 7.99
C GLY A 49 4.64 1.49 6.89
N THR A 50 3.96 0.44 6.42
CA THR A 50 2.93 0.57 5.38
C THR A 50 1.68 1.26 5.92
N CYS A 51 1.29 1.00 7.18
CA CYS A 51 0.20 1.72 7.85
C CYS A 51 0.49 3.22 7.95
N LEU A 52 1.71 3.60 8.36
CA LEU A 52 2.12 5.01 8.42
C LEU A 52 1.96 5.71 7.07
N ARG A 53 2.38 5.08 5.96
CA ARG A 53 2.23 5.65 4.61
C ARG A 53 0.78 5.71 4.13
N LYS A 54 0.00 4.64 4.32
CA LYS A 54 -1.35 4.53 3.75
C LYS A 54 -2.43 5.26 4.56
N CYS A 55 -2.24 5.38 5.88
CA CYS A 55 -3.29 5.90 6.77
C CYS A 55 -3.00 7.28 7.36
N TYR A 56 -1.73 7.69 7.44
CA TYR A 56 -1.35 8.90 8.20
C TYR A 56 -0.53 9.92 7.40
N PHE A 57 0.45 9.46 6.63
CA PHE A 57 1.47 10.33 6.03
C PHE A 57 1.65 10.03 4.53
N PRO A 58 0.98 10.78 3.63
CA PRO A 58 1.02 10.55 2.19
C PRO A 58 2.44 10.54 1.56
N ASN A 59 3.37 11.30 2.15
CA ASN A 59 4.75 11.43 1.67
C ASN A 59 5.76 10.58 2.49
N TYR A 60 5.29 9.58 3.24
CA TYR A 60 6.17 8.68 3.98
C TYR A 60 6.88 7.69 3.06
N ARG A 61 8.00 7.11 3.51
CA ARG A 61 8.76 6.15 2.70
C ARG A 61 7.89 4.95 2.30
N PHE A 62 8.19 4.37 1.14
CA PHE A 62 7.60 3.11 0.73
C PHE A 62 8.06 1.97 1.66
N SER A 63 7.18 0.97 1.79
CA SER A 63 7.38 -0.23 2.58
C SER A 63 6.57 -1.35 1.93
N GLU A 64 7.04 -2.59 2.02
CA GLU A 64 6.40 -3.74 1.37
C GLU A 64 5.64 -4.64 2.35
N ASP A 65 6.01 -4.62 3.63
CA ASP A 65 5.43 -5.50 4.64
C ASP A 65 4.05 -5.02 5.12
N LEU A 66 3.15 -5.95 5.42
CA LEU A 66 1.89 -5.67 6.10
C LEU A 66 1.96 -6.23 7.53
N ASP A 67 2.09 -5.33 8.50
CA ASP A 67 2.22 -5.69 9.91
C ASP A 67 0.87 -5.59 10.63
N PHE A 68 0.52 -6.62 11.40
CA PHE A 68 -0.70 -6.66 12.21
C PHE A 68 -0.41 -7.06 13.66
N THR A 69 -1.33 -6.80 14.56
CA THR A 69 -1.40 -7.37 15.92
C THR A 69 -2.84 -7.73 16.24
#